data_AF-A0A966D1Y7-F1
#
_entry.id   AF-A0A966D1Y7-F1
#
_cell.length_a   1.000
_cell.length_b   1.000
_cell.length_c   1.000
_cell.angle_alpha   90.00
_cell.angle_beta   90.00
_cell.angle_gamma   90.00
#
_symmetry.space_group_name_H-M   'P 1'
#
loop_
_entity.id
_entity.type
_entity.pdbx_description
1 polymer ?
#
loop_
_entity_poly.entity_id
_entity_poly.type
_entity_poly.pdbx_seq_one_letter_code
_entity_poly.pdbx_strand_id
1 'polypeptide(L)'
;MILTMFAIFFLAMLIGFPIAFCLGDHLVRQSLADQDLREYLKTTLNQAVLPFIELDQTVVAQYAGTVLERFANPALDHQWSAISLNAISKFRVRLIPSLRDAANAGMAANRHLCFSLAALILMYRGEAIPLSDDPAIVERFATAWRPLKNSQDFAALKRMVGRILSDQILWGCDLNQIPGLTDQTAVELSGQLRLGMRKAVRQFVNDSRSTSE
;
A
#
# COMPACT_ATOMS: atom_id res chain seq x y z
N MET A 1 -7.57 -21.85 8.65
CA MET A 1 -6.20 -22.15 8.18
C MET A 1 -5.99 -21.74 6.72
N ILE A 2 -6.66 -22.35 5.73
CA ILE A 2 -6.47 -22.01 4.31
C ILE A 2 -6.85 -20.56 3.98
N LEU A 3 -8.01 -20.08 4.46
CA LEU A 3 -8.48 -18.71 4.22
C LEU A 3 -7.51 -17.64 4.72
N THR A 4 -6.89 -17.87 5.89
CA THR A 4 -5.96 -16.94 6.55
C THR A 4 -4.59 -16.90 5.88
N MET A 5 -4.11 -18.03 5.36
CA MET A 5 -2.86 -18.09 4.61
C MET A 5 -3.00 -17.43 3.23
N PHE A 6 -4.12 -17.63 2.53
CA PHE A 6 -4.40 -16.89 1.29
C PHE A 6 -4.49 -15.38 1.52
N ALA A 7 -4.96 -14.92 2.68
CA ALA A 7 -4.99 -13.51 3.02
C ALA A 7 -3.59 -12.88 3.05
N ILE A 8 -2.58 -13.56 3.62
CA ILE A 8 -1.18 -13.09 3.64
C ILE A 8 -0.67 -12.88 2.22
N PHE A 9 -0.89 -13.86 1.34
CA PHE A 9 -0.45 -13.80 -0.05
C PHE A 9 -1.07 -12.61 -0.80
N PHE A 10 -2.39 -12.43 -0.69
CA PHE A 10 -3.08 -11.34 -1.37
C PHE A 10 -2.74 -9.97 -0.78
N LEU A 11 -2.61 -9.86 0.54
CA LEU A 11 -2.24 -8.60 1.19
C LEU A 11 -0.82 -8.17 0.82
N ALA A 12 0.14 -9.10 0.78
CA ALA A 12 1.50 -8.81 0.32
C ALA A 12 1.52 -8.20 -1.09
N MET A 13 0.75 -8.79 -2.03
CA MET A 13 0.62 -8.25 -3.38
C MET A 13 -0.03 -6.86 -3.39
N LEU A 14 -1.14 -6.69 -2.65
CA LEU A 14 -1.88 -5.42 -2.62
C LEU A 14 -1.07 -4.28 -2.01
N ILE A 15 -0.26 -4.58 -1.00
CA ILE A 15 0.60 -3.61 -0.33
C ILE A 15 1.76 -3.19 -1.24
N GLY A 16 2.34 -4.14 -1.97
CA GLY A 16 3.53 -3.93 -2.79
C GLY A 16 3.27 -3.29 -4.15
N PHE A 17 2.16 -3.63 -4.82
CA PHE A 17 2.00 -3.20 -6.21
C PHE A 17 1.98 -1.68 -6.39
N PRO A 18 1.34 -0.84 -5.55
CA PRO A 18 1.31 0.59 -5.81
C PRO A 18 2.72 1.19 -5.82
N ILE A 19 3.58 0.68 -4.94
CA ILE A 19 4.98 1.07 -4.82
C ILE A 19 5.75 0.59 -6.05
N ALA A 20 5.61 -0.68 -6.43
CA ALA A 20 6.23 -1.26 -7.61
C ALA A 20 5.86 -0.47 -8.89
N PHE A 21 4.60 -0.10 -9.04
CA PHE A 21 4.12 0.74 -10.14
C PHE A 21 4.77 2.12 -10.15
N CYS A 22 4.81 2.79 -9.01
CA CYS A 22 5.49 4.08 -8.88
C CYS A 22 7.02 3.99 -9.08
N LEU A 23 7.61 2.80 -8.98
CA LEU A 23 9.02 2.53 -9.31
C LEU A 23 9.24 2.22 -10.79
N GLY A 24 8.16 2.00 -11.56
CA GLY A 24 8.23 1.61 -12.97
C GLY A 24 8.45 0.12 -13.20
N ASP A 25 8.27 -0.72 -12.18
CA ASP A 25 8.41 -2.17 -12.32
C ASP A 25 7.18 -2.76 -13.03
N HIS A 26 7.42 -3.66 -13.97
CA HIS A 26 6.34 -4.33 -14.71
C HIS A 26 6.06 -5.74 -14.19
N LEU A 27 7.08 -6.40 -13.63
CA LEU A 27 7.01 -7.78 -13.17
C LEU A 27 7.24 -7.88 -11.67
N VAL A 28 6.50 -8.77 -11.02
CA VAL A 28 6.63 -9.03 -9.57
C VAL A 28 8.07 -9.41 -9.20
N ARG A 29 8.72 -10.27 -9.99
CA ARG A 29 10.11 -10.69 -9.71
C ARG A 29 11.13 -9.53 -9.77
N GLN A 30 10.88 -8.49 -10.56
CA GLN A 30 11.76 -7.31 -10.62
C GLN A 30 11.70 -6.55 -9.30
N SER A 31 10.49 -6.31 -8.82
CA SER A 31 10.22 -5.68 -7.53
C SER A 31 10.77 -6.46 -6.35
N LEU A 32 10.75 -7.80 -6.44
CA LEU A 32 11.30 -8.65 -5.40
C LEU A 32 12.82 -8.78 -5.52
N ALA A 33 13.43 -8.59 -6.69
CA ALA A 33 14.89 -8.51 -6.82
C ALA A 33 15.45 -7.28 -6.09
N ASP A 34 14.67 -6.20 -6.03
CA ASP A 34 15.00 -4.99 -5.28
C ASP A 34 15.06 -5.23 -3.76
N GLN A 35 16.22 -4.94 -3.16
CA GLN A 35 16.44 -5.18 -1.74
C GLN A 35 15.57 -4.29 -0.84
N ASP A 36 15.39 -3.01 -1.22
CA ASP A 36 14.65 -2.05 -0.40
C ASP A 36 13.14 -2.42 -0.42
N LEU A 37 12.60 -2.76 -1.59
CA LEU A 37 11.18 -3.15 -1.69
C LEU A 37 10.90 -4.52 -1.05
N ARG A 38 11.82 -5.48 -1.18
CA ARG A 38 11.70 -6.78 -0.50
C ARG A 38 11.69 -6.61 1.01
N GLU A 39 12.57 -5.76 1.55
CA GLU A 39 12.65 -5.49 2.99
C GLU A 39 11.39 -4.74 3.47
N TYR A 40 10.91 -3.76 2.70
CA TYR A 40 9.65 -3.09 2.99
C TYR A 40 8.47 -4.09 3.06
N LEU A 41 8.35 -5.00 2.10
CA LEU A 41 7.30 -6.02 2.11
C LEU A 41 7.41 -6.96 3.31
N LYS A 42 8.62 -7.45 3.60
CA LYS A 42 8.89 -8.33 4.73
C LYS A 42 8.53 -7.67 6.06
N THR A 43 9.02 -6.46 6.30
CA THR A 43 8.74 -5.71 7.54
C THR A 43 7.26 -5.37 7.65
N THR A 44 6.61 -4.96 6.56
CA THR A 44 5.18 -4.68 6.54
C THR A 44 4.34 -5.91 6.88
N LEU A 45 4.66 -7.07 6.31
CA LEU A 45 3.98 -8.31 6.65
C LEU A 45 4.11 -8.59 8.16
N ASN A 46 5.34 -8.59 8.67
CA ASN A 46 5.62 -8.91 10.07
C ASN A 46 4.98 -7.93 11.07
N GLN A 47 4.91 -6.64 10.75
CA GLN A 47 4.43 -5.62 11.69
C GLN A 47 2.97 -5.25 11.51
N ALA A 48 2.40 -5.40 10.31
CA ALA A 48 1.05 -4.91 10.01
C ALA A 48 0.05 -6.00 9.61
N VAL A 49 0.50 -7.22 9.31
CA VAL A 49 -0.37 -8.32 8.84
C VAL A 49 -0.32 -9.52 9.78
N LEU A 50 0.86 -10.09 10.02
CA LEU A 50 1.01 -11.35 10.77
C LEU A 50 0.47 -11.30 12.21
N PRO A 51 0.63 -10.20 12.99
CA PRO A 51 0.14 -10.14 14.37
C PRO A 51 -1.38 -10.30 14.51
N PHE A 52 -2.13 -10.02 13.44
CA PHE A 52 -3.60 -10.14 13.42
C PHE A 52 -4.10 -11.50 12.93
N ILE A 53 -3.18 -12.42 12.62
CA ILE A 53 -3.52 -13.76 12.18
C ILE A 53 -3.53 -14.66 13.41
N GLU A 54 -4.73 -15.12 13.77
CA GLU A 54 -4.98 -16.05 14.89
C GLU A 54 -4.52 -17.49 14.55
N LEU A 55 -3.22 -17.65 14.32
CA LEU A 55 -2.55 -18.94 14.11
C LEU A 55 -1.20 -18.91 14.82
N ASP A 56 -0.55 -20.07 14.86
CA ASP A 56 0.83 -20.17 15.37
C ASP A 56 1.75 -19.21 14.61
N GLN A 57 2.40 -18.30 15.34
CA GLN A 57 3.20 -17.23 14.76
C GLN A 57 4.44 -17.76 14.02
N THR A 58 4.98 -18.91 14.43
CA THR A 58 6.09 -19.57 13.72
C THR A 58 5.63 -20.05 12.35
N VAL A 59 4.48 -20.71 12.29
CA VAL A 59 3.87 -21.19 11.03
C VAL A 59 3.55 -20.02 10.10
N VAL A 60 2.99 -18.93 10.64
CA VAL A 60 2.61 -17.74 9.88
C VAL A 60 3.85 -17.03 9.31
N ALA A 61 4.90 -16.85 10.11
CA ALA A 61 6.16 -16.25 9.68
C ALA A 61 6.88 -17.09 8.61
N GLN A 62 6.92 -18.42 8.79
CA GLN A 62 7.46 -19.33 7.77
C GLN A 62 6.68 -19.19 6.46
N TYR A 63 5.36 -19.19 6.52
CA TYR A 63 4.54 -19.04 5.33
C TYR A 63 4.77 -17.70 4.62
N ALA A 64 4.83 -16.59 5.36
CA ALA A 64 5.13 -15.27 4.80
C ALA A 64 6.48 -15.25 4.06
N GLY A 65 7.50 -15.92 4.59
CA GLY A 65 8.78 -16.14 3.91
C GLY A 65 8.60 -16.85 2.56
N THR A 66 7.86 -17.97 2.54
CA THR A 66 7.60 -18.70 1.29
C THR A 66 6.80 -17.88 0.26
N VAL A 67 5.94 -16.96 0.70
CA VAL A 67 5.20 -16.06 -0.20
C VAL A 67 6.18 -15.14 -0.95
N LEU A 68 7.11 -14.52 -0.23
CA LEU A 68 8.12 -13.64 -0.85
C LEU A 68 9.06 -14.41 -1.78
N GLU A 69 9.44 -15.64 -1.42
CA GLU A 69 10.22 -16.53 -2.29
C GLU A 69 9.49 -16.87 -3.59
N ARG A 70 8.18 -17.18 -3.51
CA ARG A 70 7.34 -17.44 -4.69
C ARG A 70 7.24 -16.21 -5.59
N PHE A 71 7.13 -15.02 -5.02
CA PHE A 71 7.11 -13.77 -5.79
C PHE A 71 8.46 -13.47 -6.45
N ALA A 72 9.57 -13.89 -5.83
CA ALA A 72 10.91 -13.75 -6.38
C ALA A 72 11.27 -14.83 -7.43
N ASN A 73 10.39 -15.80 -7.70
CA ASN A 73 10.68 -16.90 -8.59
C ASN A 73 10.98 -16.40 -10.03
N PRO A 74 12.21 -16.58 -10.55
CA PRO A 74 12.59 -16.06 -11.87
C PRO A 74 11.90 -16.76 -13.03
N ALA A 75 11.31 -17.94 -12.82
CA ALA A 75 10.58 -18.68 -13.84
C ALA A 75 9.14 -18.20 -14.08
N LEU A 76 8.65 -17.23 -13.28
CA LEU A 76 7.29 -16.73 -13.34
C LEU A 76 7.26 -15.22 -13.65
N ASP A 77 6.71 -14.86 -14.81
CA ASP A 77 6.53 -13.46 -15.24
C ASP A 77 5.12 -12.95 -14.85
N HIS A 78 4.86 -12.83 -13.55
CA HIS A 78 3.63 -12.20 -13.08
C HIS A 78 3.68 -10.69 -13.32
N GLN A 79 2.71 -10.17 -14.09
CA GLN A 79 2.62 -8.75 -14.38
C GLN A 79 1.88 -7.99 -13.29
N TRP A 80 2.43 -6.86 -12.87
CA TRP A 80 1.76 -5.97 -11.93
C TRP A 80 0.46 -5.38 -12.50
N SER A 81 0.36 -5.16 -13.81
CA SER A 81 -0.87 -4.75 -14.53
C SER A 81 -2.04 -5.70 -14.31
N ALA A 82 -1.81 -7.01 -14.38
CA ALA A 82 -2.84 -8.01 -14.10
C ALA A 82 -3.25 -8.00 -12.61
N ILE A 83 -2.28 -7.77 -11.72
CA ILE A 83 -2.51 -7.72 -10.27
C ILE A 83 -3.26 -6.44 -9.86
N SER A 84 -2.99 -5.30 -10.51
CA SER A 84 -3.62 -4.01 -10.21
C SER A 84 -5.00 -3.81 -10.85
N LEU A 85 -5.45 -4.73 -11.71
CA LEU A 85 -6.80 -4.69 -12.28
C LEU A 85 -7.86 -4.58 -11.16
N ASN A 86 -8.72 -3.57 -11.21
CA ASN A 86 -9.72 -3.27 -10.17
C ASN A 86 -9.10 -3.11 -8.77
N ALA A 87 -7.96 -2.40 -8.70
CA ALA A 87 -7.21 -2.13 -7.48
C ALA A 87 -8.08 -1.58 -6.34
N ILE A 88 -8.94 -0.59 -6.60
CA ILE A 88 -9.77 0.02 -5.55
C ILE A 88 -10.76 -0.98 -4.97
N SER A 89 -11.41 -1.78 -5.82
CA SER A 89 -12.31 -2.85 -5.37
C SER A 89 -11.58 -3.89 -4.51
N LYS A 90 -10.36 -4.28 -4.92
CA LYS A 90 -9.52 -5.21 -4.15
C LYS A 90 -9.11 -4.61 -2.80
N PHE A 91 -8.69 -3.35 -2.76
CA PHE A 91 -8.36 -2.64 -1.52
C PHE A 91 -9.57 -2.57 -0.58
N ARG A 92 -10.74 -2.18 -1.09
CA ARG A 92 -11.99 -2.09 -0.34
C ARG A 92 -12.37 -3.41 0.33
N VAL A 93 -12.26 -4.53 -0.40
CA VAL A 93 -12.70 -5.83 0.13
C VAL A 93 -11.62 -6.49 1.00
N ARG A 94 -10.34 -6.23 0.76
CA ARG A 94 -9.24 -7.00 1.38
C ARG A 94 -8.39 -6.23 2.38
N LEU A 95 -8.13 -4.93 2.15
CA LEU A 95 -7.25 -4.15 3.03
C LEU A 95 -8.03 -3.29 4.04
N ILE A 96 -9.14 -2.69 3.62
CA ILE A 96 -9.93 -1.79 4.49
C ILE A 96 -10.46 -2.50 5.75
N PRO A 97 -10.97 -3.74 5.70
CA PRO A 97 -11.35 -4.45 6.92
C PRO A 97 -10.18 -4.62 7.89
N SER A 98 -9.01 -5.06 7.38
CA SER A 98 -7.81 -5.23 8.21
C SER A 98 -7.31 -3.91 8.82
N LEU A 99 -7.40 -2.80 8.09
CA LEU A 99 -7.08 -1.47 8.62
C LEU A 99 -7.98 -1.08 9.80
N ARG A 100 -9.26 -1.43 9.75
CA ARG A 100 -10.22 -1.18 10.82
C ARG A 100 -9.99 -2.09 12.02
N ASP A 101 -9.76 -3.37 11.78
CA ASP A 101 -9.46 -4.32 12.83
C ASP A 101 -8.18 -3.93 13.57
N ALA A 102 -7.14 -3.54 12.83
CA ALA A 102 -5.91 -3.00 13.40
C ALA A 102 -6.15 -1.73 14.23
N ALA A 103 -6.97 -0.80 13.72
CA ALA A 103 -7.32 0.41 14.46
C ALA A 103 -8.07 0.09 15.77
N ASN A 104 -9.01 -0.85 15.75
CA ASN A 104 -9.74 -1.30 16.94
C ASN A 104 -8.83 -2.01 17.95
N ALA A 105 -7.77 -2.66 17.47
CA ALA A 105 -6.73 -3.29 18.29
C ALA A 105 -5.67 -2.29 18.81
N GLY A 106 -5.86 -0.98 18.64
CA GLY A 106 -4.93 0.05 19.10
C GLY A 106 -3.76 0.36 18.16
N MET A 107 -3.73 -0.27 16.97
CA MET A 107 -2.73 -0.03 15.93
C MET A 107 -3.28 0.89 14.83
N ALA A 108 -3.90 2.00 15.25
CA ALA A 108 -4.42 3.01 14.34
C ALA A 108 -3.29 3.66 13.52
N ALA A 109 -3.58 3.99 12.26
CA ALA A 109 -2.63 4.65 11.35
C ALA A 109 -1.25 3.97 11.21
N ASN A 110 -1.21 2.64 11.19
CA ASN A 110 0.02 1.88 10.98
C ASN A 110 0.81 2.43 9.77
N ARG A 111 2.04 2.90 10.04
CA ARG A 111 2.90 3.59 9.07
C ARG A 111 3.11 2.79 7.78
N HIS A 112 3.28 1.46 7.89
CA HIS A 112 3.49 0.60 6.72
C HIS A 112 2.29 0.63 5.77
N LEU A 113 1.08 0.49 6.31
CA LEU A 113 -0.14 0.51 5.51
C LEU A 113 -0.43 1.91 4.96
N CYS A 114 -0.18 2.96 5.75
CA CYS A 114 -0.28 4.35 5.29
C CYS A 114 0.68 4.64 4.13
N PHE A 115 1.90 4.09 4.14
CA PHE A 115 2.85 4.24 3.03
C PHE A 115 2.33 3.61 1.74
N SER A 116 1.79 2.39 1.82
CA SER A 116 1.17 1.73 0.66
C SER A 116 -0.07 2.48 0.16
N LEU A 117 -0.93 2.96 1.07
CA LEU A 117 -2.11 3.74 0.73
C LEU A 117 -1.75 5.08 0.07
N ALA A 118 -0.70 5.75 0.54
CA ALA A 118 -0.13 6.93 -0.09
C ALA A 118 0.39 6.62 -1.51
N ALA A 119 1.10 5.50 -1.68
CA ALA A 119 1.58 5.06 -3.00
C ALA A 119 0.42 4.75 -3.95
N LEU A 120 -0.67 4.15 -3.45
CA LEU A 120 -1.91 3.97 -4.22
C LEU A 120 -2.47 5.32 -4.67
N ILE A 121 -2.64 6.27 -3.76
CA ILE A 121 -3.16 7.61 -4.10
C ILE A 121 -2.25 8.30 -5.14
N LEU A 122 -0.93 8.16 -5.00
CA LEU A 122 0.06 8.69 -5.95
C LEU A 122 -0.02 8.03 -7.33
N MET A 123 -0.19 6.71 -7.40
CA MET A 123 -0.35 5.96 -8.65
C MET A 123 -1.53 6.52 -9.47
N TYR A 124 -2.59 6.98 -8.81
CA TYR A 124 -3.77 7.59 -9.42
C TYR A 124 -3.60 9.07 -9.83
N ARG A 125 -2.41 9.67 -9.66
CA ARG A 125 -2.15 11.07 -10.08
C ARG A 125 -2.18 11.27 -11.60
N GLY A 126 -2.05 10.19 -12.39
CA GLY A 126 -2.20 10.22 -13.85
C GLY A 126 -0.91 10.44 -14.64
N GLU A 127 0.26 10.19 -14.05
CA GLU A 127 1.57 10.35 -14.71
C GLU A 127 1.99 9.05 -15.45
N ALA A 128 1.35 8.78 -16.59
CA ALA A 128 1.71 7.72 -17.56
C ALA A 128 1.56 6.25 -17.10
N ILE A 129 0.81 5.99 -16.02
CA ILE A 129 0.48 4.63 -15.56
C ILE A 129 -0.87 4.22 -16.16
N PRO A 130 -0.96 3.12 -16.93
CA PRO A 130 -2.25 2.61 -17.41
C PRO A 130 -3.04 2.01 -16.25
N LEU A 131 -3.95 2.80 -15.71
CA LEU A 131 -4.88 2.37 -14.67
C LEU A 131 -5.96 1.49 -15.29
N SER A 132 -6.14 0.30 -14.73
CA SER A 132 -7.19 -0.65 -15.13
C SER A 132 -8.23 -0.74 -14.02
N ASP A 133 -8.91 0.37 -13.74
CA ASP A 133 -10.00 0.47 -12.78
C ASP A 133 -11.22 1.11 -13.46
N ASP A 134 -12.38 1.09 -12.80
CA ASP A 134 -13.59 1.71 -13.34
C ASP A 134 -13.32 3.19 -13.71
N PRO A 135 -13.70 3.67 -14.92
CA PRO A 135 -13.47 5.05 -15.33
C PRO A 135 -13.99 6.10 -14.33
N ALA A 136 -15.10 5.82 -13.64
CA ALA A 136 -15.64 6.70 -12.62
C ALA A 136 -14.74 6.77 -11.38
N ILE A 137 -14.05 5.67 -11.04
CA ILE A 137 -13.06 5.63 -9.96
C ILE A 137 -11.83 6.45 -10.37
N VAL A 138 -11.32 6.23 -11.59
CA VAL A 138 -10.18 6.98 -12.13
C VAL A 138 -10.45 8.49 -12.14
N GLU A 139 -11.63 8.90 -12.62
CA GLU A 139 -12.02 10.32 -12.69
C GLU A 139 -12.16 10.96 -11.30
N ARG A 140 -12.57 10.21 -10.28
CA ARG A 140 -12.60 10.72 -8.88
C ARG A 140 -11.23 11.11 -8.39
N PHE A 141 -10.24 10.24 -8.58
CA PHE A 141 -8.86 10.57 -8.22
C PHE A 141 -8.33 11.72 -9.08
N ALA A 142 -8.58 11.70 -10.40
CA ALA A 142 -8.16 12.79 -11.28
C ALA A 142 -8.74 14.14 -10.84
N THR A 143 -10.01 14.17 -10.45
CA THR A 143 -10.69 15.36 -9.90
C THR A 143 -10.05 15.81 -8.59
N ALA A 144 -9.71 14.87 -7.69
CA ALA A 144 -9.03 15.18 -6.44
C ALA A 144 -7.63 15.77 -6.67
N TRP A 145 -6.89 15.24 -7.66
CA TRP A 145 -5.54 15.66 -8.02
C TRP A 145 -5.48 16.95 -8.84
N ARG A 146 -6.51 17.28 -9.63
CA ARG A 146 -6.52 18.43 -10.56
C ARG A 146 -6.10 19.76 -9.91
N PRO A 147 -6.56 20.14 -8.70
CA PRO A 147 -6.12 21.37 -8.04
C PRO A 147 -4.67 21.34 -7.54
N LEU A 148 -4.05 20.16 -7.47
CA LEU A 148 -2.72 19.94 -6.90
C LEU A 148 -1.67 19.56 -7.96
N LYS A 149 -1.99 19.63 -9.26
CA LYS A 149 -1.13 19.12 -10.35
C LYS A 149 0.35 19.49 -10.21
N ASN A 150 0.65 20.71 -9.74
CA ASN A 150 1.99 21.23 -9.51
C ASN A 150 2.24 21.70 -8.07
N SER A 151 1.39 21.31 -7.12
CA SER A 151 1.49 21.76 -5.72
C SER A 151 2.13 20.68 -4.84
N GLN A 152 3.11 21.09 -4.05
CA GLN A 152 3.64 20.31 -2.93
C GLN A 152 3.20 20.88 -1.57
N ASP A 153 2.17 21.74 -1.55
CA ASP A 153 1.61 22.26 -0.31
C ASP A 153 1.04 21.11 0.53
N PHE A 154 1.65 20.88 1.69
CA PHE A 154 1.26 19.82 2.60
C PHE A 154 -0.19 19.98 3.08
N ALA A 155 -0.65 21.21 3.34
CA ALA A 155 -2.01 21.43 3.80
C ALA A 155 -3.04 21.06 2.71
N ALA A 156 -2.77 21.43 1.45
CA ALA A 156 -3.57 20.99 0.30
C ALA A 156 -3.55 19.47 0.12
N LEU A 157 -2.38 18.83 0.20
CA LEU A 157 -2.24 17.38 0.10
C LEU A 157 -3.05 16.68 1.18
N LYS A 158 -2.93 17.11 2.44
CA LYS A 158 -3.71 16.57 3.56
C LYS A 158 -5.21 16.71 3.33
N ARG A 159 -5.69 17.86 2.85
CA ARG A 159 -7.11 18.06 2.48
C ARG A 159 -7.56 17.17 1.32
N MET A 160 -6.69 16.90 0.35
CA MET A 160 -6.98 15.99 -0.76
C MET A 160 -7.06 14.55 -0.27
N VAL A 161 -6.08 14.10 0.52
CA VAL A 161 -6.07 12.77 1.15
C VAL A 161 -7.33 12.58 1.98
N GLY A 162 -7.70 13.54 2.83
CA GLY A 162 -8.93 13.44 3.63
C GLY A 162 -10.20 13.28 2.79
N ARG A 163 -10.31 13.99 1.66
CA ARG A 163 -11.43 13.85 0.71
C ARG A 163 -11.47 12.46 0.08
N ILE A 164 -10.33 11.96 -0.40
CA ILE A 164 -10.21 10.61 -0.96
C ILE A 164 -10.62 9.57 0.09
N LEU A 165 -10.08 9.66 1.30
CA LEU A 165 -10.34 8.71 2.39
C LEU A 165 -11.79 8.72 2.89
N SER A 166 -12.52 9.84 2.73
CA SER A 166 -13.96 9.89 3.03
C SER A 166 -14.89 9.38 1.93
N ASP A 167 -14.37 9.14 0.71
CA ASP A 167 -15.23 8.81 -0.43
C ASP A 167 -15.81 7.38 -0.28
N GLN A 168 -17.11 7.32 0.03
CA GLN A 168 -17.83 6.06 0.22
C GLN A 168 -17.97 5.24 -1.08
N ILE A 169 -17.85 5.87 -2.25
CA ILE A 169 -17.85 5.13 -3.51
C ILE A 169 -16.53 4.35 -3.65
N LEU A 170 -15.41 4.95 -3.23
CA LEU A 170 -14.11 4.28 -3.24
C LEU A 170 -14.05 3.17 -2.18
N TRP A 171 -14.42 3.48 -0.93
CA TRP A 171 -14.10 2.61 0.21
C TRP A 171 -15.32 1.92 0.83
N GLY A 172 -16.53 2.28 0.44
CA GLY A 172 -17.76 1.83 1.10
C GLY A 172 -18.00 2.43 2.48
N CYS A 173 -17.11 3.34 2.93
CA CYS A 173 -17.15 3.94 4.25
C CYS A 173 -16.23 5.17 4.33
N ASP A 174 -16.35 5.95 5.41
CA ASP A 174 -15.41 7.02 5.73
C ASP A 174 -14.22 6.46 6.52
N LEU A 175 -13.04 6.50 5.92
CA LEU A 175 -11.80 6.03 6.55
C LEU A 175 -11.18 7.08 7.48
N ASN A 176 -11.63 8.34 7.43
CA ASN A 176 -11.16 9.37 8.37
C ASN A 176 -11.59 9.08 9.82
N GLN A 177 -12.52 8.15 10.01
CA GLN A 177 -12.89 7.63 11.33
C GLN A 177 -11.77 6.82 11.99
N ILE A 178 -10.75 6.40 11.25
CA ILE A 178 -9.55 5.76 11.79
C ILE A 178 -8.60 6.87 12.29
N PRO A 179 -8.33 6.97 13.60
CA PRO A 179 -7.52 8.05 14.15
C PRO A 179 -6.14 8.12 13.50
N GLY A 180 -5.72 9.32 13.10
CA GLY A 180 -4.39 9.58 12.53
C GLY A 180 -4.17 9.08 11.09
N LEU A 181 -5.11 8.32 10.49
CA LEU A 181 -4.90 7.70 9.18
C LEU A 181 -4.63 8.75 8.09
N THR A 182 -5.44 9.80 8.05
CA THR A 182 -5.34 10.89 7.09
C THR A 182 -4.02 11.64 7.22
N ASP A 183 -3.61 11.90 8.46
CA ASP A 183 -2.40 12.64 8.79
C ASP A 183 -1.18 11.84 8.37
N GLN A 184 -1.10 10.58 8.78
CA GLN A 184 0.01 9.70 8.43
C GLN A 184 0.08 9.46 6.92
N THR A 185 -1.05 9.19 6.25
CA THR A 185 -1.09 8.99 4.80
C THR A 185 -0.64 10.24 4.05
N ALA A 186 -1.02 11.44 4.52
CA ALA A 186 -0.56 12.69 3.92
C ALA A 186 0.95 12.93 4.11
N VAL A 187 1.50 12.56 5.29
CA VAL A 187 2.95 12.61 5.55
C VAL A 187 3.70 11.70 4.58
N GLU A 188 3.27 10.45 4.44
CA GLU A 188 3.92 9.50 3.52
C GLU A 188 3.79 9.94 2.06
N LEU A 189 2.63 10.43 1.64
CA LEU A 189 2.40 10.95 0.29
C LEU A 189 3.31 12.15 -0.03
N SER A 190 3.42 13.10 0.90
CA SER A 190 4.32 14.25 0.78
C SER A 190 5.78 13.80 0.66
N GLY A 191 6.19 12.82 1.47
CA GLY A 191 7.51 12.20 1.40
C GLY A 191 7.79 11.58 0.03
N GLN A 192 6.85 10.79 -0.48
CA GLN A 192 6.95 10.14 -1.79
C GLN A 192 7.04 11.15 -2.94
N LEU A 193 6.24 12.23 -2.91
CA LEU A 193 6.30 13.31 -3.90
C LEU A 193 7.61 14.09 -3.86
N ARG A 194 8.14 14.39 -2.67
CA ARG A 194 9.35 15.20 -2.49
C ARG A 194 10.63 14.44 -2.85
N LEU A 195 10.71 13.16 -2.44
CA LEU A 195 11.91 12.35 -2.58
C LEU A 195 11.93 11.55 -3.88
N GLY A 196 10.76 11.30 -4.47
CA GLY A 196 10.55 10.24 -5.45
C GLY A 196 10.47 8.87 -4.79
N MET A 197 9.69 7.95 -5.39
CA MET A 197 9.35 6.66 -4.78
C MET A 197 10.59 5.84 -4.36
N ARG A 198 11.63 5.79 -5.21
CA ARG A 198 12.86 5.04 -4.91
C ARG A 198 13.54 5.46 -3.62
N LYS A 199 13.72 6.77 -3.41
CA LYS A 199 14.36 7.31 -2.20
C LYS A 199 13.43 7.19 -0.99
N ALA A 200 12.12 7.36 -1.20
CA ALA A 200 11.12 7.20 -0.14
C ALA A 200 11.10 5.78 0.44
N VAL A 201 11.12 4.73 -0.40
CA VAL A 201 11.18 3.33 0.05
C VAL A 201 12.46 3.07 0.85
N ARG A 202 13.62 3.51 0.35
CA ARG A 202 14.89 3.35 1.05
C ARG A 202 14.89 4.04 2.41
N GLN A 203 14.41 5.27 2.48
CA GLN A 203 14.32 6.01 3.73
C GLN A 203 13.39 5.29 4.71
N PHE A 204 12.22 4.84 4.24
CA PHE A 204 11.28 4.08 5.07
C PHE A 204 11.95 2.85 5.69
N VAL A 205 12.65 2.05 4.89
CA VAL A 205 13.35 0.84 5.37
C VAL A 205 14.42 1.17 6.40
N ASN A 206 15.19 2.24 6.19
CA ASN A 206 16.22 2.67 7.14
C ASN A 206 15.61 3.14 8.47
N ASP A 207 14.53 3.92 8.41
CA ASP A 207 13.82 4.39 9.61
C ASP A 207 13.28 3.20 10.42
N SER A 208 12.65 2.22 9.76
CA SER A 208 12.11 1.02 10.41
C SER A 208 13.17 0.18 11.11
N ARG A 209 14.40 0.14 10.59
CA ARG A 209 15.53 -0.52 11.25
C ARG A 209 15.94 0.20 12.53
N SER A 210 16.04 1.53 12.48
CA SER A 210 16.46 2.35 13.63
C SER A 210 15.46 2.35 14.79
N THR A 211 14.17 2.07 14.54
CA THR A 211 13.15 1.93 15.59
C THR A 211 13.06 0.53 16.18
N SER A 212 13.79 -0.44 15.61
CA SER A 212 13.79 -1.84 16.06
C SER A 212 15.03 -2.20 16.91
N GLU A 213 15.96 -1.25 17.08
CA GLU A 213 17.12 -1.28 18.00
C GLU A 213 16.83 -0.51 19.28
#